data_AF-A0A9Q9B4X7-F1
#
_entry.id   AF-A0A9Q9B4X7-F1
#
_cell.length_a   1.000
_cell.length_b   1.000
_cell.length_c   1.000
_cell.angle_alpha   90.00
_cell.angle_beta   90.00
_cell.angle_gamma   90.00
#
_symmetry.space_group_name_H-M   'P 1'
#
loop_
_entity.id
_entity.type
_entity.pdbx_description
1 polymer ?
#
loop_
_entity_poly.entity_id
_entity_poly.type
_entity_poly.pdbx_seq_one_letter_code
_entity_poly.pdbx_strand_id
1 'polypeptide(L)'
;MKIKKVIFTFLLLTGLLFNLNAGERSMPVDMIIMIDKSLSMEDPGKFESLKQWVLDELVGQIIINGDWVSIYQFYESPEHLLSIEVKNNEDTNRIIKTINAIKPNGRFTDVGKALDKMQDAVGTRGENGRYKVLFMLTDLEQDAPITSKYSGKQKKFSSPYLVESRIIKHDNWYEITVDMGLQDRVVKTSKALFSDILKNKDKDRVHSDENQALIKKNQP
;
A
#
# COMPACT_ATOMS: atom_id res chain seq x y z
N MET A 1 -49.34 1.95 -29.12
CA MET A 1 -47.97 1.51 -29.49
C MET A 1 -46.87 2.54 -29.20
N LYS A 2 -47.16 3.86 -29.23
CA LYS A 2 -46.15 4.93 -29.01
C LYS A 2 -45.62 5.04 -27.56
N ILE A 3 -46.48 4.89 -26.55
CA ILE A 3 -46.09 5.04 -25.13
C ILE A 3 -45.13 3.93 -24.66
N LYS A 4 -45.34 2.67 -25.08
CA LYS A 4 -44.43 1.55 -24.78
C LYS A 4 -43.03 1.76 -25.36
N LYS A 5 -42.93 2.37 -26.56
CA LYS A 5 -41.64 2.71 -27.18
C LYS A 5 -40.93 3.83 -26.40
N VAL A 6 -41.66 4.86 -25.95
CA VAL A 6 -41.09 5.95 -25.15
C VAL A 6 -40.57 5.45 -23.80
N ILE A 7 -41.33 4.59 -23.10
CA ILE A 7 -40.91 4.00 -21.83
C ILE A 7 -39.66 3.12 -22.02
N PHE A 8 -39.62 2.34 -23.10
CA PHE A 8 -38.46 1.49 -23.40
C PHE A 8 -37.22 2.33 -23.72
N THR A 9 -37.36 3.40 -24.50
CA THR A 9 -36.25 4.33 -24.79
C THR A 9 -35.77 5.03 -23.52
N PHE A 10 -36.67 5.41 -22.62
CA PHE A 10 -36.31 6.03 -21.34
C PHE A 10 -35.54 5.05 -20.42
N LEU A 11 -35.99 3.80 -20.30
CA LEU A 11 -35.30 2.75 -19.54
C LEU A 11 -33.91 2.40 -20.10
N LEU A 12 -33.75 2.47 -21.43
CA LEU A 12 -32.48 2.23 -22.09
C LEU A 12 -31.50 3.40 -21.88
N LEU A 13 -32.02 4.64 -21.88
CA LEU A 13 -31.23 5.84 -21.58
C LEU A 13 -30.79 5.89 -20.11
N THR A 14 -31.68 5.53 -19.17
CA THR A 14 -31.33 5.49 -17.75
C THR A 14 -30.32 4.37 -17.46
N GLY A 15 -30.48 3.20 -18.06
CA GLY A 15 -29.51 2.10 -17.95
C GLY A 15 -28.09 2.46 -18.45
N LEU A 16 -27.98 3.29 -19.49
CA LEU A 16 -26.68 3.77 -19.99
C LEU A 16 -26.00 4.78 -19.05
N LEU A 17 -26.77 5.61 -18.33
CA LEU A 17 -26.23 6.63 -17.42
C LEU A 17 -25.68 6.04 -16.10
N PHE A 18 -26.20 4.90 -15.64
CA PHE A 18 -25.76 4.26 -14.39
C PHE A 18 -24.51 3.37 -14.53
N ASN A 19 -24.06 3.07 -15.75
CA ASN A 19 -22.88 2.22 -15.97
C ASN A 19 -21.54 2.98 -16.02
N LEU A 20 -21.54 4.30 -15.92
CA LEU A 20 -20.31 5.11 -16.11
C LEU A 20 -19.37 5.15 -14.91
N ASN A 21 -19.78 4.65 -13.73
CA ASN A 21 -18.96 4.65 -12.51
C ASN A 21 -18.65 3.24 -11.97
N ALA A 22 -18.85 2.20 -12.79
CA ALA A 22 -18.60 0.82 -12.40
C ALA A 22 -17.09 0.52 -12.44
N GLY A 23 -16.37 0.86 -11.36
CA GLY A 23 -14.95 0.51 -11.21
C GLY A 23 -14.14 1.46 -10.33
N GLU A 24 -14.65 2.65 -10.04
CA GLU A 24 -13.93 3.63 -9.22
C GLU A 24 -14.09 3.32 -7.72
N ARG A 25 -12.97 3.36 -7.00
CA ARG A 25 -12.99 3.27 -5.54
C ARG A 25 -13.72 4.49 -4.98
N SER A 26 -14.71 4.25 -4.13
CA SER A 26 -15.47 5.31 -3.46
C SER A 26 -15.08 5.51 -1.99
N MET A 27 -14.34 4.56 -1.41
CA MET A 27 -13.94 4.59 0.00
C MET A 27 -12.54 5.17 0.16
N PRO A 28 -12.36 6.28 0.88
CA PRO A 28 -11.05 6.85 1.14
C PRO A 28 -10.11 5.93 1.94
N VAL A 29 -8.81 5.99 1.65
CA VAL A 29 -7.78 5.18 2.31
C VAL A 29 -6.69 6.05 2.93
N ASP A 30 -5.89 5.48 3.83
CA ASP A 30 -4.61 6.07 4.23
C ASP A 30 -3.50 5.41 3.42
N MET A 31 -2.74 6.21 2.68
CA MET A 31 -1.70 5.74 1.77
C MET A 31 -0.34 6.24 2.25
N ILE A 32 0.61 5.33 2.44
CA ILE A 32 1.99 5.65 2.81
C ILE A 32 2.90 5.23 1.65
N ILE A 33 3.56 6.20 1.03
CA ILE A 33 4.38 6.01 -0.15
C ILE A 33 5.83 6.25 0.25
N MET A 34 6.69 5.27 0.02
CA MET A 34 8.12 5.30 0.29
C MET A 34 8.88 5.11 -1.01
N ILE A 35 9.68 6.10 -1.36
CA ILE A 35 10.39 6.15 -2.63
C ILE A 35 11.88 5.99 -2.39
N ASP A 36 12.46 4.95 -2.99
CA ASP A 36 13.90 4.76 -3.01
C ASP A 36 14.54 5.82 -3.89
N LYS A 37 15.51 6.51 -3.31
CA LYS A 37 16.30 7.54 -3.98
C LYS A 37 17.79 7.26 -3.87
N SER A 38 18.17 6.01 -3.66
CA SER A 38 19.56 5.55 -3.67
C SER A 38 20.20 5.70 -5.06
N LEU A 39 21.53 5.62 -5.10
CA LEU A 39 22.30 5.75 -6.34
C LEU A 39 22.07 4.59 -7.30
N SER A 40 21.68 3.39 -6.82
CA SER A 40 21.29 2.30 -7.73
C SER A 40 20.05 2.68 -8.54
N MET A 41 19.22 3.60 -8.04
CA MET A 41 18.08 4.14 -8.77
C MET A 41 18.49 5.10 -9.92
N GLU A 42 19.72 5.62 -9.95
CA GLU A 42 20.23 6.52 -10.99
C GLU A 42 20.47 5.81 -12.34
N ASP A 43 20.48 4.47 -12.35
CA ASP A 43 20.60 3.69 -13.58
C ASP A 43 19.65 4.21 -14.67
N PRO A 44 20.13 4.46 -15.91
CA PRO A 44 19.37 5.18 -16.92
C PRO A 44 17.93 4.68 -17.11
N GLY A 45 16.96 5.57 -16.88
CA GLY A 45 15.54 5.33 -17.08
C GLY A 45 14.81 4.62 -15.92
N LYS A 46 15.53 4.12 -14.90
CA LYS A 46 14.92 3.41 -13.76
C LYS A 46 14.10 4.37 -12.89
N PHE A 47 14.72 5.46 -12.42
CA PHE A 47 14.01 6.43 -11.57
C PHE A 47 13.00 7.28 -12.36
N GLU A 48 13.27 7.59 -13.63
CA GLU A 48 12.32 8.27 -14.52
C GLU A 48 11.05 7.45 -14.73
N SER A 49 11.20 6.15 -15.03
CA SER A 49 10.07 5.22 -15.17
C SER A 49 9.26 5.13 -13.87
N LEU A 50 9.93 4.98 -12.72
CA LEU A 50 9.28 4.99 -11.41
C LEU A 50 8.50 6.28 -11.18
N LYS A 51 9.14 7.44 -11.39
CA LYS A 51 8.51 8.74 -11.20
C LYS A 51 7.30 8.90 -12.11
N GLN A 52 7.41 8.51 -13.37
CA GLN A 52 6.33 8.58 -14.32
C GLN A 52 5.15 7.69 -13.89
N TRP A 53 5.41 6.43 -13.50
CA TRP A 53 4.37 5.54 -12.98
C TRP A 53 3.67 6.13 -11.75
N VAL A 54 4.41 6.71 -10.80
CA VAL A 54 3.81 7.37 -9.64
C VAL A 54 2.90 8.51 -10.05
N LEU A 55 3.31 9.33 -11.01
CA LEU A 55 2.53 10.48 -11.44
C LEU A 55 1.30 10.06 -12.25
N ASP A 56 1.46 9.15 -13.20
CA ASP A 56 0.43 8.77 -14.16
C ASP A 56 -0.60 7.80 -13.55
N GLU A 57 -0.13 6.78 -12.82
CA GLU A 57 -0.98 5.73 -12.26
C GLU A 57 -1.39 6.07 -10.82
N LEU A 58 -0.42 6.25 -9.93
CA LEU A 58 -0.73 6.41 -8.51
C LEU A 58 -1.45 7.74 -8.22
N VAL A 59 -0.90 8.85 -8.70
CA VAL A 59 -1.49 10.17 -8.50
C VAL A 59 -2.63 10.44 -9.48
N GLY A 60 -2.47 10.05 -10.75
CA GLY A 60 -3.44 10.33 -11.80
C GLY A 60 -4.71 9.48 -11.77
N GLN A 61 -4.64 8.24 -11.25
CA GLN A 61 -5.75 7.29 -11.33
C GLN A 61 -6.15 6.66 -9.99
N ILE A 62 -5.21 6.43 -9.07
CA ILE A 62 -5.48 5.68 -7.83
C ILE A 62 -5.87 6.59 -6.67
N ILE A 63 -5.19 7.73 -6.50
CA ILE A 63 -5.47 8.71 -5.45
C ILE A 63 -6.75 9.47 -5.78
N ILE A 64 -7.67 9.55 -4.82
CA ILE A 64 -8.95 10.25 -4.95
C ILE A 64 -9.16 11.24 -3.81
N ASN A 65 -10.13 12.14 -3.98
CA ASN A 65 -10.56 13.04 -2.91
C ASN A 65 -11.00 12.26 -1.66
N GLY A 66 -10.54 12.73 -0.51
CA GLY A 66 -10.76 12.13 0.80
C GLY A 66 -9.61 11.25 1.26
N ASP A 67 -8.69 10.83 0.39
CA ASP A 67 -7.51 10.06 0.78
C ASP A 67 -6.58 10.85 1.68
N TRP A 68 -5.91 10.15 2.59
CA TRP A 68 -4.77 10.70 3.30
C TRP A 68 -3.51 10.09 2.72
N VAL A 69 -2.58 10.93 2.27
CA VAL A 69 -1.34 10.51 1.61
C VAL A 69 -0.16 10.99 2.43
N SER A 70 0.79 10.09 2.72
CA SER A 70 2.07 10.41 3.35
C SER A 70 3.22 9.92 2.49
N ILE A 71 4.12 10.83 2.12
CA ILE A 71 5.22 10.58 1.20
C ILE A 71 6.53 10.64 1.99
N TYR A 72 7.34 9.60 1.79
CA TYR A 72 8.69 9.47 2.30
C TYR A 72 9.63 9.19 1.14
N GLN A 73 10.88 9.62 1.30
CA GLN A 73 11.99 9.14 0.49
C GLN A 73 13.00 8.42 1.37
N PHE A 74 13.77 7.49 0.83
CA PHE A 74 14.84 6.85 1.59
C PHE A 74 16.04 6.50 0.74
N TYR A 75 17.18 6.38 1.43
CA TYR A 75 18.40 5.77 0.95
C TYR A 75 19.05 5.12 2.17
N GLU A 76 19.74 5.87 3.03
CA GLU A 76 20.28 5.41 4.32
C GLU A 76 19.26 5.49 5.46
N SER A 77 18.49 6.57 5.49
CA SER A 77 17.46 6.81 6.50
C SER A 77 16.22 7.36 5.81
N PRO A 78 15.02 6.90 6.21
CA PRO A 78 13.78 7.44 5.68
C PRO A 78 13.54 8.88 6.12
N GLU A 79 13.15 9.72 5.17
CA GLU A 79 12.83 11.13 5.36
C GLU A 79 11.38 11.38 4.97
N HIS A 80 10.64 12.09 5.83
CA HIS A 80 9.27 12.50 5.56
C HIS A 80 9.26 13.75 4.68
N LEU A 81 8.45 13.77 3.63
CA LEU A 81 8.36 14.90 2.70
C LEU A 81 7.01 15.62 2.78
N LEU A 82 5.91 14.88 2.90
CA LEU A 82 4.56 15.43 2.89
C LEU A 82 3.59 14.49 3.58
N SER A 83 2.66 15.02 4.38
CA SER A 83 1.41 14.34 4.72
C SER A 83 0.24 15.27 4.46
N ILE A 84 -0.78 14.79 3.76
CA ILE A 84 -1.89 15.62 3.34
C ILE A 84 -3.17 14.79 3.19
N GLU A 85 -4.31 15.39 3.54
CA GLU A 85 -5.62 14.88 3.13
C GLU A 85 -5.99 15.54 1.81
N VAL A 86 -6.23 14.74 0.78
CA VAL A 86 -6.51 15.22 -0.59
C VAL A 86 -7.95 15.71 -0.65
N LYS A 87 -8.16 17.01 -0.77
CA LYS A 87 -9.50 17.62 -0.84
C LYS A 87 -9.82 18.15 -2.21
N ASN A 88 -8.79 18.51 -2.98
CA ASN A 88 -8.92 19.17 -4.26
C ASN A 88 -7.64 19.01 -5.11
N ASN A 89 -7.68 19.63 -6.30
CA ASN A 89 -6.57 19.62 -7.25
C ASN A 89 -5.32 20.36 -6.74
N GLU A 90 -5.45 21.30 -5.80
CA GLU A 90 -4.29 21.97 -5.21
C GLU A 90 -3.48 21.01 -4.34
N ASP A 91 -4.15 20.19 -3.53
CA ASP A 91 -3.52 19.14 -2.73
C ASP A 91 -2.82 18.10 -3.62
N THR A 92 -3.48 17.72 -4.72
CA THR A 92 -2.91 16.83 -5.74
C THR A 92 -1.66 17.44 -6.37
N ASN A 93 -1.69 18.74 -6.72
CA ASN A 93 -0.53 19.45 -7.25
C ASN A 93 0.62 19.54 -6.23
N ARG A 94 0.33 19.60 -4.93
CA ARG A 94 1.37 19.55 -3.88
C ARG A 94 2.05 18.18 -3.86
N ILE A 95 1.29 17.09 -3.99
CA ILE A 95 1.84 15.73 -4.14
C ILE A 95 2.75 15.65 -5.37
N ILE A 96 2.27 16.09 -6.54
CA ILE A 96 3.05 16.10 -7.80
C ILE A 96 4.36 16.87 -7.64
N LYS A 97 4.34 18.07 -7.03
CA LYS A 97 5.54 18.87 -6.78
C LYS A 97 6.52 18.15 -5.86
N THR A 98 6.02 17.53 -4.79
CA THR A 98 6.84 16.73 -3.86
C THR A 98 7.54 15.57 -4.58
N ILE A 99 6.81 14.78 -5.38
CA ILE A 99 7.37 13.65 -6.13
C ILE A 99 8.41 14.11 -7.16
N ASN A 100 8.12 15.20 -7.88
CA ASN A 100 9.05 15.72 -8.88
C ASN A 100 10.39 16.21 -8.30
N ALA A 101 10.37 16.69 -7.06
CA ALA A 101 11.56 17.17 -6.36
C ALA A 101 12.52 16.04 -5.93
N ILE A 102 12.07 14.78 -5.88
CA ILE A 102 12.91 13.64 -5.52
C ILE A 102 13.94 13.37 -6.63
N LYS A 103 15.19 13.13 -6.21
CA LYS A 103 16.34 12.82 -7.06
C LYS A 103 17.08 11.58 -6.53
N PRO A 104 17.50 10.64 -7.39
CA PRO A 104 18.19 9.41 -7.00
C PRO A 104 19.67 9.69 -6.73
N ASN A 105 19.99 10.25 -5.56
CA ASN A 105 21.33 10.71 -5.22
C ASN A 105 21.84 10.22 -3.85
N GLY A 106 21.20 9.20 -3.28
CA GLY A 106 21.54 8.64 -1.97
C GLY A 106 22.59 7.55 -2.04
N ARG A 107 23.67 7.67 -1.27
CA ARG A 107 24.83 6.75 -1.37
C ARG A 107 24.56 5.28 -0.99
N PHE A 108 23.58 5.04 -0.13
CA PHE A 108 23.28 3.74 0.49
C PHE A 108 21.82 3.37 0.26
N THR A 109 21.48 2.11 0.47
CA THR A 109 20.09 1.63 0.38
C THR A 109 19.78 0.73 1.57
N ASP A 110 18.96 1.23 2.49
CA ASP A 110 18.55 0.56 3.72
C ASP A 110 17.04 0.30 3.71
N VAL A 111 16.66 -0.74 2.96
CA VAL A 111 15.27 -1.20 2.82
C VAL A 111 14.71 -1.63 4.18
N GLY A 112 15.53 -2.20 5.05
CA GLY A 112 15.13 -2.60 6.39
C GLY A 112 14.65 -1.41 7.24
N LYS A 113 15.41 -0.30 7.29
CA LYS A 113 14.96 0.93 7.97
C LYS A 113 13.74 1.55 7.30
N ALA A 114 13.62 1.46 5.98
CA ALA A 114 12.43 1.91 5.27
C ALA A 114 11.17 1.15 5.72
N LEU A 115 11.26 -0.17 5.86
CA LEU A 115 10.18 -1.02 6.37
C LEU A 115 9.83 -0.72 7.83
N ASP A 116 10.82 -0.45 8.68
CA ASP A 116 10.55 -0.02 10.07
C ASP A 116 9.78 1.30 10.08
N LYS A 117 10.26 2.31 9.32
CA LYS A 117 9.62 3.62 9.32
C LYS A 117 8.19 3.56 8.79
N MET A 118 7.94 2.71 7.80
CA MET A 118 6.59 2.43 7.32
C MET A 118 5.67 1.92 8.42
N GLN A 119 6.12 0.96 9.23
CA GLN A 119 5.36 0.46 10.37
C GLN A 119 5.13 1.54 11.42
N ASP A 120 6.16 2.33 11.73
CA ASP A 120 6.04 3.46 12.65
C ASP A 120 5.03 4.50 12.15
N ALA A 121 5.03 4.79 10.85
CA ALA A 121 4.10 5.72 10.23
C ALA A 121 2.65 5.20 10.28
N VAL A 122 2.45 3.90 10.06
CA VAL A 122 1.16 3.23 10.26
C VAL A 122 0.70 3.34 11.72
N GLY A 123 1.58 3.01 12.67
CA GLY A 123 1.28 3.08 14.10
C GLY A 123 0.96 4.50 14.57
N THR A 124 1.71 5.49 14.06
CA THR A 124 1.50 6.92 14.34
C THR A 124 0.18 7.41 13.77
N ARG A 125 -0.19 6.96 12.55
CA ARG A 125 -1.49 7.27 11.96
C ARG A 125 -2.64 6.70 12.80
N GLY A 126 -2.39 5.58 13.49
CA GLY A 126 -3.29 4.96 14.44
C GLY A 126 -4.53 4.33 13.80
N GLU A 127 -5.38 3.75 14.64
CA GLU A 127 -6.66 3.21 14.22
C GLU A 127 -7.66 4.35 13.98
N ASN A 128 -8.22 4.40 12.78
CA ASN A 128 -9.19 5.41 12.35
C ASN A 128 -10.30 4.80 11.46
N GLY A 129 -10.41 3.48 11.45
CA GLY A 129 -11.37 2.74 10.63
C GLY A 129 -11.07 2.73 9.12
N ARG A 130 -9.98 3.35 8.66
CA ARG A 130 -9.61 3.41 7.24
C ARG A 130 -8.56 2.35 6.90
N TYR A 131 -8.71 1.75 5.72
CA TYR A 131 -7.69 0.86 5.16
C TYR A 131 -6.37 1.60 4.99
N LYS A 132 -5.27 0.90 5.29
CA LYS A 132 -3.93 1.44 5.17
C LYS A 132 -3.16 0.67 4.12
N VAL A 133 -2.75 1.38 3.08
CA VAL A 133 -2.01 0.82 1.94
C VAL A 133 -0.63 1.42 1.93
N LEU A 134 0.40 0.57 1.87
CA LEU A 134 1.78 1.02 1.83
C LEU A 134 2.37 0.66 0.48
N PHE A 135 3.01 1.64 -0.15
CA PHE A 135 3.75 1.49 -1.38
C PHE A 135 5.24 1.71 -1.09
N MET A 136 6.05 0.70 -1.36
CA MET A 136 7.50 0.83 -1.42
C MET A 136 7.95 0.67 -2.86
N LEU A 137 8.62 1.70 -3.39
CA LEU A 137 9.07 1.76 -4.77
C LEU A 137 10.60 1.77 -4.77
N THR A 138 11.22 0.67 -5.18
CA THR A 138 12.67 0.41 -5.03
C THR A 138 13.13 -0.66 -6.02
N ASP A 139 14.43 -0.75 -6.30
CA ASP A 139 15.02 -1.89 -7.02
C ASP A 139 15.36 -3.09 -6.11
N LEU A 140 15.06 -2.98 -4.80
CA LEU A 140 15.29 -4.00 -3.75
C LEU A 140 16.77 -4.31 -3.47
N GLU A 141 17.71 -3.55 -4.05
CA GLU A 141 19.12 -3.71 -3.76
C GLU A 141 19.44 -3.13 -2.38
N GLN A 142 19.89 -3.97 -1.45
CA GLN A 142 20.32 -3.52 -0.12
C GLN A 142 21.82 -3.21 -0.18
N ASP A 143 22.19 -2.01 0.25
CA ASP A 143 23.57 -1.59 0.52
C ASP A 143 23.56 -0.65 1.73
N ALA A 144 23.25 -1.22 2.90
CA ALA A 144 23.11 -0.45 4.13
C ALA A 144 24.46 -0.22 4.82
N PRO A 145 24.68 0.96 5.41
CA PRO A 145 25.94 1.28 6.08
C PRO A 145 26.15 0.38 7.31
N ILE A 146 27.41 0.23 7.73
CA ILE A 146 27.83 -0.59 8.88
C ILE A 146 27.15 -0.18 10.20
N THR A 147 26.69 1.08 10.29
CA THR A 147 25.98 1.64 11.44
C THR A 147 24.52 1.19 11.52
N SER A 148 23.97 0.58 10.47
CA SER A 148 22.60 0.08 10.46
C SER A 148 22.48 -1.29 11.12
N LYS A 149 21.35 -1.55 11.80
CA LYS A 149 20.97 -2.90 12.23
C LYS A 149 20.74 -3.86 11.06
N TYR A 150 20.54 -3.33 9.85
CA TYR A 150 20.40 -4.08 8.60
C TYR A 150 21.64 -3.96 7.71
N SER A 151 22.80 -3.68 8.32
CA SER A 151 24.07 -3.47 7.61
C SER A 151 24.42 -4.61 6.67
N GLY A 152 25.10 -4.26 5.58
CA GLY A 152 25.59 -5.21 4.59
C GLY A 152 24.93 -5.04 3.23
N LYS A 153 25.46 -5.82 2.27
CA LYS A 153 25.03 -5.82 0.87
C LYS A 153 24.24 -7.07 0.55
N GLN A 154 23.07 -6.91 -0.05
CA GLN A 154 22.26 -8.02 -0.54
C GLN A 154 21.61 -7.62 -1.87
N LYS A 155 21.69 -8.50 -2.88
CA LYS A 155 21.05 -8.24 -4.19
C LYS A 155 19.53 -8.13 -4.12
N LYS A 156 18.93 -8.73 -3.10
CA LYS A 156 17.50 -8.66 -2.84
C LYS A 156 17.27 -8.77 -1.35
N PHE A 157 16.72 -7.72 -0.74
CA PHE A 157 16.36 -7.73 0.66
C PHE A 157 15.20 -8.72 0.91
N SER A 158 15.35 -9.58 1.93
CA SER A 158 14.30 -10.52 2.37
C SER A 158 13.79 -10.14 3.74
N SER A 159 12.47 -10.09 3.90
CA SER A 159 11.83 -9.75 5.16
C SER A 159 10.48 -10.48 5.28
N PRO A 160 10.08 -10.93 6.48
CA PRO A 160 8.72 -11.45 6.71
C PRO A 160 7.61 -10.50 6.23
N TYR A 161 7.84 -9.19 6.29
CA TYR A 161 6.89 -8.17 5.81
C TYR A 161 6.69 -8.20 4.28
N LEU A 162 7.67 -8.73 3.55
CA LEU A 162 7.62 -8.89 2.10
C LEU A 162 7.03 -10.24 1.66
N VAL A 163 6.79 -11.17 2.58
CA VAL A 163 6.21 -12.49 2.26
C VAL A 163 4.73 -12.36 1.88
N GLU A 164 4.02 -11.48 2.58
CA GLU A 164 2.60 -11.21 2.37
C GLU A 164 2.36 -9.96 1.51
N SER A 165 3.42 -9.42 0.88
CA SER A 165 3.31 -8.25 0.01
C SER A 165 3.00 -8.65 -1.42
N ARG A 166 2.26 -7.79 -2.12
CA ARG A 166 2.15 -7.87 -3.57
C ARG A 166 3.37 -7.18 -4.16
N ILE A 167 4.17 -7.93 -4.92
CA ILE A 167 5.34 -7.38 -5.62
C ILE A 167 5.04 -7.39 -7.12
N ILE A 168 4.95 -6.20 -7.71
CA ILE A 168 4.83 -6.00 -9.15
C ILE A 168 6.20 -5.56 -9.66
N LYS A 169 6.76 -6.35 -10.58
CA LYS A 169 8.00 -5.99 -11.26
C LYS A 169 7.65 -5.04 -12.42
N HIS A 170 8.21 -3.85 -12.39
CA HIS A 170 8.34 -2.95 -13.53
C HIS A 170 9.67 -3.25 -14.23
N ASP A 171 10.08 -2.46 -15.23
CA ASP A 171 11.29 -2.77 -16.03
C ASP A 171 12.51 -3.14 -15.17
N ASN A 172 13.03 -2.16 -14.41
CA ASN A 172 14.23 -2.30 -13.59
C ASN A 172 14.00 -1.93 -12.12
N TRP A 173 12.74 -1.83 -11.68
CA TRP A 173 12.36 -1.51 -10.32
C TRP A 173 11.09 -2.28 -9.93
N TYR A 174 10.75 -2.26 -8.64
CA TYR A 174 9.63 -3.00 -8.08
C TYR A 174 8.68 -2.07 -7.34
N GLU A 175 7.40 -2.28 -7.57
CA GLU A 175 6.32 -1.78 -6.72
C GLU A 175 5.99 -2.87 -5.72
N ILE A 176 6.07 -2.53 -4.43
CA ILE A 176 5.74 -3.43 -3.34
C ILE A 176 4.57 -2.82 -2.59
N THR A 177 3.44 -3.48 -2.68
CA THR A 177 2.22 -3.09 -1.97
C THR A 177 2.04 -3.96 -0.75
N VAL A 178 1.91 -3.33 0.41
CA VAL A 178 1.57 -4.00 1.67
C VAL A 178 0.20 -3.51 2.11
N ASP A 179 -0.77 -4.42 2.21
CA ASP A 179 -2.10 -4.14 2.77
C ASP A 179 -2.11 -4.55 4.24
N MET A 180 -2.09 -3.56 5.13
CA MET A 180 -2.08 -3.82 6.58
C MET A 180 -3.43 -4.28 7.10
N GLY A 181 -4.53 -4.05 6.35
CA GLY A 181 -5.85 -4.55 6.72
C GLY A 181 -5.95 -6.08 6.66
N LEU A 182 -5.18 -6.71 5.76
CA LEU A 182 -5.03 -8.16 5.65
C LEU A 182 -4.01 -8.71 6.65
N GLN A 183 -2.85 -8.06 6.80
CA GLN A 183 -1.79 -8.54 7.69
C GLN A 183 -2.20 -8.51 9.16
N ASP A 184 -2.88 -7.47 9.63
CA ASP A 184 -3.38 -7.42 11.01
C ASP A 184 -4.39 -8.52 11.28
N ARG A 185 -5.26 -8.85 10.30
CA ARG A 185 -6.16 -10.01 10.40
C ARG A 185 -5.38 -11.32 10.43
N VAL A 186 -4.46 -11.55 9.50
CA VAL A 186 -3.69 -12.80 9.42
C VAL A 186 -2.85 -13.01 10.68
N VAL A 187 -2.19 -11.97 11.19
CA VAL A 187 -1.39 -12.03 12.42
C VAL A 187 -2.28 -12.20 13.66
N LYS A 188 -3.39 -11.45 13.78
CA LYS A 188 -4.36 -11.63 14.88
C LYS A 188 -4.96 -13.03 14.86
N THR A 189 -5.38 -13.52 13.69
CA THR A 189 -5.94 -14.85 13.49
C THR A 189 -4.91 -15.94 13.78
N SER A 190 -3.68 -15.80 13.29
CA SER A 190 -2.61 -16.77 13.55
C SER A 190 -2.26 -16.83 15.03
N LYS A 191 -2.10 -15.67 15.70
CA LYS A 191 -1.88 -15.61 17.15
C LYS A 191 -3.05 -16.18 17.94
N ALA A 192 -4.29 -15.91 17.53
CA ALA A 192 -5.48 -16.46 18.17
C ALA A 192 -5.53 -18.00 18.00
N LEU A 193 -5.30 -18.52 16.81
CA LEU A 193 -5.25 -19.96 16.52
C LEU A 193 -4.11 -20.65 17.30
N PHE A 194 -2.89 -20.08 17.30
CA PHE A 194 -1.78 -20.63 18.07
C PHE A 194 -2.05 -20.57 19.59
N SER A 195 -2.61 -19.46 20.09
CA SER A 195 -2.99 -19.35 21.50
C SER A 195 -4.09 -20.34 21.87
N ASP A 196 -5.03 -20.62 20.98
CA ASP A 196 -6.10 -21.58 21.19
C ASP A 196 -5.57 -23.01 21.22
N ILE A 197 -4.69 -23.36 20.28
CA ILE A 197 -3.97 -24.65 20.27
C ILE A 197 -3.19 -24.86 21.57
N LEU A 198 -2.50 -23.84 22.07
CA LEU A 198 -1.75 -23.91 23.33
C LEU A 198 -2.67 -24.03 24.55
N LYS A 199 -3.79 -23.28 24.59
CA LYS A 199 -4.75 -23.30 25.70
C LYS A 199 -5.55 -24.60 25.77
N ASN A 200 -5.77 -25.25 24.62
CA ASN A 200 -6.55 -26.48 24.51
C ASN A 200 -5.66 -27.71 24.27
N LYS A 201 -4.35 -27.62 24.52
CA LYS A 201 -3.38 -28.68 24.28
C LYS A 201 -3.72 -30.01 24.96
N ASP A 202 -4.42 -29.95 26.10
CA ASP A 202 -4.79 -31.11 26.93
C ASP A 202 -6.30 -31.37 26.97
N LYS A 203 -7.07 -30.78 26.03
CA LYS A 203 -8.52 -30.96 25.93
C LYS A 203 -8.86 -31.60 24.58
N ASP A 204 -9.69 -32.64 24.60
CA ASP A 204 -10.23 -33.21 23.37
C ASP A 204 -11.06 -32.16 22.64
N ARG A 205 -10.75 -31.93 21.36
CA ARG A 205 -11.52 -31.02 20.51
C ARG A 205 -12.90 -31.60 20.28
N VAL A 206 -13.94 -30.85 20.63
CA VAL A 206 -15.33 -31.25 20.41
C VAL A 206 -15.89 -30.50 19.19
N HIS A 207 -16.86 -31.09 18.48
CA HIS A 207 -17.45 -30.50 17.27
C HIS A 207 -18.00 -29.06 17.47
N SER A 208 -18.29 -28.65 18.70
CA SER A 208 -18.68 -27.27 19.03
C SER A 208 -17.57 -26.24 18.82
N ASP A 209 -16.31 -26.66 18.84
CA ASP A 209 -15.13 -25.78 18.81
C ASP A 209 -14.78 -25.37 17.37
N GLU A 210 -15.24 -26.13 16.37
CA GLU A 210 -15.06 -25.83 14.95
C GLU A 210 -15.72 -24.51 14.54
N ASN A 211 -16.84 -24.15 15.18
CA ASN A 211 -17.57 -22.90 14.94
C ASN A 211 -16.99 -21.68 15.67
N GLN A 212 -15.98 -21.86 16.54
CA GLN A 212 -15.31 -20.77 17.25
C GLN A 212 -14.02 -20.32 16.55
N ALA A 213 -13.28 -21.24 15.93
CA ALA A 213 -12.03 -20.96 15.23
C ALA A 213 -12.21 -20.55 13.75
N LEU A 214 -13.32 -20.96 13.12
CA LEU A 214 -13.63 -20.59 11.75
C LEU A 214 -14.33 -19.23 11.72
N ILE A 215 -13.82 -18.36 10.85
CA ILE A 215 -14.32 -17.02 10.55
C ILE A 215 -15.85 -17.01 10.63
N LYS A 216 -16.40 -16.32 11.64
CA LYS A 216 -17.83 -15.98 11.64
C LYS A 216 -18.08 -15.12 10.41
N LYS A 217 -18.73 -15.73 9.42
CA LYS A 217 -19.16 -15.06 8.21
C LYS A 217 -20.18 -14.00 8.62
N ASN A 218 -19.77 -12.74 8.55
CA ASN A 218 -20.56 -11.51 8.72
C ASN A 218 -20.92 -11.09 10.15
N GLN A 219 -20.47 -9.90 10.54
CA GLN A 219 -21.34 -8.82 11.02
C GLN A 219 -20.81 -7.48 10.45
N PRO A 220 -21.71 -6.54 10.07
CA PRO A 220 -21.40 -5.35 9.27
C PRO A 220 -20.46 -4.36 9.95
#